data_AF-A0A6G2W1E1-F1
#
_entry.id   AF-A0A6G2W1E1-F1
#
_cell.length_a   1.000
_cell.length_b   1.000
_cell.length_c   1.000
_cell.angle_alpha   90.00
_cell.angle_beta   90.00
_cell.angle_gamma   90.00
#
_symmetry.space_group_name_H-M   'P 1'
#
loop_
_entity.id
_entity.type
_entity.pdbx_description
1 polymer ?
#
loop_
_entity_poly.entity_id
_entity_poly.type
_entity_poly.pdbx_seq_one_letter_code
_entity_poly.pdbx_strand_id
1 'polypeptide(L)'
;MTGHITDETRREIALAVGPDWQAGRHQPRHPEAEITTPSLDEMAVAPGATQTKYRVTYDRVGRHGGRNGSPAPAPLTVWAVTADGLAEHIAKDVRPYLASGGAEVTIDLEAMNGQIFAGFRTAGSFTLEAVQVAEGGDEQ
;
A
#
# COMPACT_ATOMS: atom_id res chain seq x y z
N MET A 1 -5.39 38.91 8.45
CA MET A 1 -6.51 38.79 7.51
C MET A 1 -7.20 37.47 7.79
N THR A 2 -8.32 37.51 8.50
CA THR A 2 -9.03 36.31 8.98
C THR A 2 -10.17 36.02 8.00
N GLY A 3 -9.99 35.06 7.11
CA GLY A 3 -11.02 34.65 6.15
C GLY A 3 -12.08 33.80 6.84
N HIS A 4 -13.24 34.39 7.15
CA HIS A 4 -14.43 33.64 7.54
C HIS A 4 -15.08 33.06 6.27
N ILE A 5 -14.98 31.74 6.09
CA ILE A 5 -15.74 31.02 5.07
C ILE A 5 -17.22 31.04 5.51
N THR A 6 -18.08 31.67 4.73
CA THR A 6 -19.52 31.74 4.98
C THR A 6 -20.20 30.43 4.59
N ASP A 7 -21.39 30.16 5.15
CA ASP A 7 -22.16 28.94 4.86
C ASP A 7 -22.53 28.79 3.37
N GLU A 8 -22.62 29.90 2.66
CA GLU A 8 -22.92 29.95 1.23
C GLU A 8 -21.73 29.44 0.40
N THR A 9 -20.50 29.85 0.74
CA THR A 9 -19.26 29.32 0.13
C THR A 9 -19.09 27.83 0.43
N ARG A 10 -19.47 27.35 1.63
CA ARG A 10 -19.48 25.91 1.93
C ARG A 10 -20.48 25.13 1.06
N ARG A 11 -21.64 25.73 0.76
CA ARG A 11 -22.69 25.10 -0.05
C ARG A 11 -22.31 25.05 -1.53
N GLU A 12 -21.67 26.10 -2.05
CA GLU A 12 -21.13 26.12 -3.41
C GLU A 12 -19.97 25.13 -3.60
N ILE A 13 -19.06 25.00 -2.62
CA ILE A 13 -18.02 23.97 -2.63
C ILE A 13 -18.64 22.57 -2.61
N ALA A 14 -19.69 22.34 -1.80
CA ALA A 14 -20.39 21.07 -1.76
C ALA A 14 -21.13 20.73 -3.07
N LEU A 15 -21.68 21.73 -3.76
CA LEU A 15 -22.37 21.57 -5.06
C LEU A 15 -21.40 21.36 -6.23
N ALA A 16 -20.24 22.02 -6.22
CA ALA A 16 -19.21 21.85 -7.24
C ALA A 16 -18.50 20.48 -7.15
N VAL A 17 -18.43 19.91 -5.95
CA VAL A 17 -17.77 18.61 -5.68
C VAL A 17 -18.74 17.42 -5.79
N GLY A 18 -20.05 17.68 -5.88
CA GLY A 18 -21.09 16.65 -5.97
C GLY A 18 -21.17 15.73 -4.73
N PRO A 19 -22.18 14.83 -4.65
CA PRO A 19 -22.27 13.82 -3.60
C PRO A 19 -21.12 12.79 -3.63
N ASP A 20 -20.27 12.84 -4.66
CA ASP A 20 -19.35 11.80 -5.07
C ASP A 20 -17.94 11.89 -4.44
N TRP A 21 -17.71 12.76 -3.46
CA TRP A 21 -16.46 12.72 -2.70
C TRP A 21 -16.25 11.39 -1.94
N GLN A 22 -17.33 10.62 -1.73
CA GLN A 22 -17.27 9.24 -1.24
C GLN A 22 -17.05 8.20 -2.36
N ALA A 23 -17.34 8.51 -3.62
CA ALA A 23 -17.25 7.59 -4.76
C ALA A 23 -15.81 7.41 -5.31
N GLY A 24 -14.85 8.21 -4.86
CA GLY A 24 -13.45 8.15 -5.31
C GLY A 24 -12.51 7.18 -4.58
N ARG A 25 -12.98 6.31 -3.66
CA ARG A 25 -12.10 5.56 -2.76
C ARG A 25 -11.78 4.11 -3.10
N HIS A 26 -12.13 3.64 -4.29
CA HIS A 26 -11.67 2.33 -4.78
C HIS A 26 -11.49 2.38 -6.28
N GLN A 27 -10.37 2.91 -6.77
CA GLN A 27 -9.83 2.35 -7.99
C GLN A 27 -9.05 1.10 -7.57
N PRO A 28 -9.59 -0.12 -7.80
CA PRO A 28 -8.76 -1.31 -7.67
C PRO A 28 -7.53 -1.13 -8.55
N ARG A 29 -6.36 -1.43 -7.99
CA ARG A 29 -5.11 -1.35 -8.73
C ARG A 29 -5.27 -2.16 -10.02
N HIS A 30 -4.89 -1.59 -11.15
CA HIS A 30 -4.75 -2.38 -12.37
C HIS A 30 -3.71 -3.47 -12.08
N PRO A 31 -3.99 -4.75 -12.43
CA PRO A 31 -3.11 -5.87 -12.09
C PRO A 31 -1.69 -5.76 -12.69
N GLU A 32 -1.49 -4.85 -13.64
CA GLU A 32 -0.23 -4.58 -14.34
C GLU A 32 0.55 -3.39 -13.79
N ALA A 33 0.05 -2.69 -12.76
CA ALA A 33 0.76 -1.57 -12.16
C ALA A 33 1.90 -2.09 -11.26
N GLU A 34 3.05 -2.37 -11.88
CA GLU A 34 4.29 -2.67 -11.18
C GLU A 34 4.88 -1.41 -10.54
N ILE A 35 5.24 -1.48 -9.27
CA ILE A 35 6.11 -0.47 -8.64
C ILE A 35 7.54 -0.90 -8.91
N THR A 36 8.12 -0.40 -10.01
CA THR A 36 9.39 -0.90 -10.55
C THR A 36 10.61 -0.33 -9.83
N THR A 37 10.51 0.80 -9.15
CA THR A 37 11.68 1.48 -8.58
C THR A 37 11.57 1.58 -7.06
N PRO A 38 12.52 1.00 -6.29
CA PRO A 38 12.61 1.26 -4.85
C PRO A 38 12.91 2.75 -4.63
N SER A 39 12.48 3.29 -3.48
CA SER A 39 12.66 4.71 -3.19
C SER A 39 14.14 5.06 -2.92
N LEU A 40 14.51 6.32 -3.15
CA LEU A 40 15.87 6.81 -2.88
C LEU A 40 16.26 6.64 -1.41
N ASP A 41 15.29 6.81 -0.49
CA ASP A 41 15.51 6.63 0.94
C ASP A 41 15.83 5.15 1.26
N GLU A 42 15.13 4.19 0.64
CA GLU A 42 15.42 2.76 0.78
C GLU A 42 16.80 2.40 0.23
N MET A 43 17.20 2.98 -0.91
CA MET A 43 18.53 2.77 -1.49
C MET A 43 19.64 3.38 -0.62
N ALA A 44 19.39 4.53 0.02
CA ALA A 44 20.37 5.21 0.87
C ALA A 44 20.66 4.46 2.18
N VAL A 45 19.69 3.70 2.68
CA VAL A 45 19.87 2.86 3.90
C VAL A 45 20.84 1.70 3.66
N ALA A 46 20.94 1.20 2.43
CA ALA A 46 21.77 0.04 2.10
C ALA A 46 22.40 0.16 0.68
N PRO A 47 23.42 1.01 0.50
CA PRO A 47 24.12 1.13 -0.78
C PRO A 47 24.79 -0.21 -1.16
N GLY A 48 24.59 -0.66 -2.40
CA GLY A 48 25.11 -1.94 -2.91
C GLY A 48 24.30 -3.18 -2.50
N ALA A 49 23.22 -3.03 -1.73
CA ALA A 49 22.42 -4.17 -1.30
C ALA A 49 21.60 -4.80 -2.44
N THR A 50 21.44 -6.11 -2.33
CA THR A 50 20.62 -6.93 -3.22
C THR A 50 19.16 -6.48 -3.19
N GLN A 51 18.63 -6.08 -4.33
CA GLN A 51 17.21 -5.75 -4.48
C GLN A 51 16.44 -7.00 -4.85
N THR A 52 15.29 -7.22 -4.23
CA THR A 52 14.43 -8.36 -4.56
C THR A 52 13.04 -7.86 -4.99
N LYS A 53 12.59 -8.34 -6.15
CA LYS A 53 11.22 -8.15 -6.65
C LYS A 53 10.33 -9.17 -5.97
N TYR A 54 9.42 -8.68 -5.13
CA TYR A 54 8.42 -9.50 -4.47
C TYR A 54 7.07 -9.37 -5.16
N ARG A 55 6.37 -10.50 -5.28
CA ARG A 55 4.95 -10.56 -5.55
C ARG A 55 4.21 -10.86 -4.25
N VAL A 56 3.42 -9.90 -3.82
CA VAL A 56 2.57 -9.95 -2.63
C VAL A 56 1.17 -10.36 -3.07
N THR A 57 0.68 -11.49 -2.56
CA THR A 57 -0.68 -11.95 -2.83
C THR A 57 -1.51 -11.81 -1.57
N TYR A 58 -2.59 -11.04 -1.66
CA TYR A 58 -3.47 -10.76 -0.53
C TYR A 58 -4.59 -11.79 -0.43
N ASP A 59 -4.71 -12.45 0.72
CA ASP A 59 -5.88 -13.30 0.99
C ASP A 59 -7.11 -12.44 1.29
N ARG A 60 -6.89 -11.40 2.10
CA ARG A 60 -7.89 -10.45 2.55
C ARG A 60 -7.22 -9.20 3.07
N VAL A 61 -7.84 -8.05 2.81
CA VAL A 61 -7.45 -6.73 3.35
C VAL A 61 -8.70 -5.96 3.79
N GLY A 62 -8.82 -5.76 5.10
CA GLY A 62 -9.83 -4.87 5.68
C GLY A 62 -11.27 -5.33 5.47
N ARG A 63 -12.19 -4.36 5.39
CA ARG A 63 -13.61 -4.60 5.08
C ARG A 63 -13.88 -4.62 3.58
N HIS A 64 -13.08 -3.90 2.81
CA HIS A 64 -13.33 -3.63 1.38
C HIS A 64 -12.49 -4.49 0.42
N GLY A 65 -11.53 -5.27 0.93
CA GLY A 65 -10.77 -6.23 0.14
C GLY A 65 -10.99 -7.66 0.63
N GLY A 66 -12.13 -8.31 0.32
CA GLY A 66 -12.34 -9.73 0.62
C GLY A 66 -13.30 -10.07 1.76
N ARG A 67 -13.62 -9.15 2.69
CA ARG A 67 -14.46 -9.49 3.86
C ARG A 67 -15.96 -9.48 3.59
N ASN A 68 -16.46 -8.49 2.86
CA ASN A 68 -17.89 -8.25 2.64
C ASN A 68 -18.36 -8.76 1.26
N GLY A 69 -17.70 -9.78 0.70
CA GLY A 69 -17.93 -10.24 -0.68
C GLY A 69 -17.28 -9.38 -1.76
N SER A 70 -16.63 -8.27 -1.39
CA SER A 70 -15.75 -7.51 -2.27
C SER A 70 -14.52 -8.35 -2.65
N PRO A 71 -13.99 -8.25 -3.87
CA PRO A 71 -12.77 -8.98 -4.24
C PRO A 71 -11.59 -8.57 -3.37
N ALA A 72 -10.67 -9.51 -3.11
CA ALA A 72 -9.38 -9.16 -2.52
C ALA A 72 -8.62 -8.20 -3.45
N PRO A 73 -7.72 -7.36 -2.91
CA PRO A 73 -6.89 -6.51 -3.75
C PRO A 73 -6.07 -7.36 -4.72
N ALA A 74 -5.81 -6.82 -5.92
CA ALA A 74 -4.93 -7.47 -6.86
C ALA A 74 -3.53 -7.69 -6.23
N PRO A 75 -2.79 -8.73 -6.64
CA PRO A 75 -1.41 -8.93 -6.19
C PRO A 75 -0.56 -7.68 -6.44
N LEU A 76 0.25 -7.30 -5.46
CA LEU A 76 1.20 -6.18 -5.57
C LEU A 76 2.56 -6.74 -5.99
N THR A 77 3.16 -6.16 -7.02
CA THR A 77 4.53 -6.50 -7.40
C THR A 77 5.42 -5.29 -7.14
N VAL A 78 6.42 -5.45 -6.28
CA VAL A 78 7.26 -4.34 -5.82
C VAL A 78 8.69 -4.79 -5.58
N TRP A 79 9.64 -3.92 -5.90
CA TRP A 79 11.04 -4.07 -5.53
C TRP A 79 11.28 -3.54 -4.11
N ALA A 80 11.94 -4.34 -3.29
CA ALA A 80 12.34 -3.93 -1.96
C ALA A 80 13.78 -4.36 -1.66
N VAL A 81 14.48 -3.52 -0.90
CA VAL A 81 15.84 -3.77 -0.42
C VAL A 81 15.81 -4.37 0.99
N THR A 82 14.82 -3.98 1.80
CA THR A 82 14.66 -4.40 3.19
C THR A 82 13.23 -4.83 3.48
N ALA A 83 13.04 -5.61 4.56
CA ALA A 83 11.71 -5.99 5.04
C ALA A 83 10.86 -4.77 5.41
N ASP A 84 11.47 -3.76 6.05
CA ASP A 84 10.78 -2.53 6.45
C ASP A 84 10.30 -1.73 5.24
N GLY A 85 11.12 -1.62 4.19
CA GLY A 85 10.71 -0.99 2.93
C GLY A 85 9.55 -1.72 2.27
N LEU A 86 9.62 -3.06 2.22
CA LEU A 86 8.51 -3.88 1.73
C LEU A 86 7.22 -3.67 2.56
N ALA A 87 7.34 -3.58 3.87
CA ALA A 87 6.21 -3.32 4.77
C ALA A 87 5.58 -1.96 4.50
N GLU A 88 6.38 -0.92 4.26
CA GLU A 88 5.88 0.40 3.89
C GLU A 88 5.12 0.41 2.56
N HIS A 89 5.66 -0.25 1.53
CA HIS A 89 4.99 -0.36 0.23
C HIS A 89 3.64 -1.05 0.36
N ILE A 90 3.60 -2.17 1.09
CA ILE A 90 2.35 -2.88 1.39
C ILE A 90 1.40 -1.99 2.17
N ALA A 91 1.86 -1.30 3.23
CA ALA A 91 1.04 -0.43 4.05
C ALA A 91 0.39 0.72 3.25
N LYS A 92 1.15 1.33 2.33
CA LYS A 92 0.67 2.37 1.41
C LYS A 92 -0.40 1.80 0.47
N ASP A 93 -0.15 0.62 -0.07
CA ASP A 93 -1.02 -0.06 -1.02
C ASP A 93 -2.35 -0.55 -0.41
N VAL A 94 -2.31 -1.06 0.82
CA VAL A 94 -3.51 -1.58 1.51
C VAL A 94 -4.38 -0.48 2.12
N ARG A 95 -3.81 0.72 2.31
CA ARG A 95 -4.48 1.86 2.98
C ARG A 95 -5.87 2.20 2.43
N PRO A 96 -6.13 2.21 1.11
CA PRO A 96 -7.47 2.49 0.58
C PRO A 96 -8.53 1.45 1.00
N TYR A 97 -8.13 0.22 1.28
CA TYR A 97 -9.02 -0.89 1.66
C TYR A 97 -9.32 -0.93 3.17
N LEU A 98 -8.65 -0.07 3.94
CA LEU A 98 -8.77 0.01 5.39
C LEU A 98 -9.65 1.21 5.78
N ALA A 99 -10.56 0.98 6.73
CA ALA A 99 -11.36 2.04 7.34
C ALA A 99 -10.59 2.82 8.42
N SER A 100 -9.43 2.31 8.86
CA SER A 100 -8.57 2.92 9.88
C SER A 100 -7.67 3.99 9.28
N GLY A 101 -7.32 5.01 10.07
CA GLY A 101 -6.38 6.06 9.66
C GLY A 101 -4.92 5.59 9.55
N GLY A 102 -4.58 4.46 10.16
CA GLY A 102 -3.24 3.86 10.14
C GLY A 102 -3.29 2.35 9.90
N ALA A 103 -2.21 1.85 9.29
CA ALA A 103 -1.96 0.45 9.01
C ALA A 103 -0.54 0.10 9.47
N GLU A 104 -0.39 -1.04 10.13
CA GLU A 104 0.89 -1.60 10.51
C GLU A 104 1.03 -2.95 9.81
N VAL A 105 2.23 -3.24 9.29
CA VAL A 105 2.50 -4.44 8.50
C VAL A 105 3.69 -5.15 9.12
N THR A 106 3.52 -6.44 9.39
CA THR A 106 4.59 -7.31 9.86
C THR A 106 4.88 -8.34 8.77
N ILE A 107 6.15 -8.55 8.47
CA ILE A 107 6.62 -9.47 7.44
C ILE A 107 7.53 -10.49 8.08
N ASP A 108 7.29 -11.75 7.72
CA ASP A 108 8.19 -12.87 7.97
C ASP A 108 8.79 -13.31 6.62
N LEU A 109 10.04 -12.93 6.38
CA LEU A 109 10.76 -13.29 5.15
C LEU A 109 11.22 -14.76 5.15
N GLU A 110 11.32 -15.42 6.30
CA GLU A 110 11.67 -16.84 6.35
C GLU A 110 10.47 -17.71 5.95
N ALA A 111 9.29 -17.37 6.48
CA ALA A 111 8.04 -18.05 6.18
C ALA A 111 7.32 -17.50 4.93
N MET A 112 7.90 -16.47 4.28
CA MET A 112 7.37 -15.80 3.08
C MET A 112 5.90 -15.40 3.20
N ASN A 113 5.53 -14.82 4.34
CA ASN A 113 4.18 -14.35 4.60
C ASN A 113 4.18 -13.11 5.50
N GLY A 114 3.00 -12.52 5.66
CA GLY A 114 2.86 -11.39 6.58
C GLY A 114 1.43 -11.10 6.97
N GLN A 115 1.32 -10.19 7.93
CA GLN A 115 0.06 -9.77 8.52
C GLN A 115 -0.11 -8.26 8.44
N ILE A 116 -1.36 -7.84 8.23
CA ILE A 116 -1.75 -6.44 8.18
C ILE A 116 -2.60 -6.17 9.41
N PHE A 117 -2.25 -5.13 10.15
CA PHE A 117 -2.96 -4.66 11.32
C PHE A 117 -3.55 -3.27 11.07
N ALA A 118 -4.75 -3.04 11.60
CA ALA A 118 -5.41 -1.74 11.57
C ALA A 118 -5.89 -1.42 12.99
N GLY A 119 -5.10 -0.62 13.71
CA GLY A 119 -5.26 -0.46 15.16
C GLY A 119 -4.96 -1.77 15.89
N PHE A 120 -5.81 -2.18 16.84
CA PHE A 120 -5.59 -3.38 17.67
C PHE A 120 -6.13 -4.69 17.06
N ARG A 121 -6.39 -4.75 15.75
CA ARG A 121 -6.99 -5.93 15.10
C ARG A 121 -6.29 -6.27 13.80
N THR A 122 -6.17 -7.56 13.53
CA THR A 122 -5.74 -8.07 12.23
C THR A 122 -6.75 -7.67 11.17
N ALA A 123 -6.28 -6.91 10.20
CA ALA A 123 -7.03 -6.46 9.05
C ALA A 123 -6.92 -7.43 7.87
N GLY A 124 -5.83 -8.20 7.79
CA GLY A 124 -5.55 -9.07 6.65
C GLY A 124 -4.30 -9.93 6.80
N SER A 125 -4.11 -10.82 5.85
CA SER A 125 -2.90 -11.62 5.64
C SER A 125 -2.50 -11.59 4.18
N PHE A 126 -1.22 -11.84 3.92
CA PHE A 126 -0.68 -11.98 2.58
C PHE A 126 0.45 -13.01 2.56
N THR A 127 0.69 -13.55 1.38
CA THR A 127 1.87 -14.37 1.08
C THR A 127 2.82 -13.60 0.17
N LEU A 128 4.10 -13.92 0.27
CA LEU A 128 5.16 -13.34 -0.53
C LEU A 128 5.74 -14.41 -1.46
N GLU A 129 6.16 -13.97 -2.63
CA GLU A 129 6.93 -14.76 -3.59
C GLU A 129 8.07 -13.88 -4.11
N ALA A 130 9.31 -14.36 -4.01
CA ALA A 130 10.46 -13.68 -4.63
C ALA A 130 10.50 -14.05 -6.11
N VAL A 131 10.23 -13.06 -6.97
CA VAL A 131 10.11 -13.26 -8.43
C VAL A 131 11.45 -13.03 -9.13
N GLN A 132 12.22 -12.04 -8.67
CA GLN A 132 13.48 -11.65 -9.28
C GLN A 132 14.41 -11.07 -8.22
N VAL A 133 15.71 -11.29 -8.41
CA VAL A 133 16.76 -10.70 -7.57
C VAL A 133 17.70 -9.92 -8.49
N ALA A 134 18.01 -8.68 -8.11
CA ALA A 134 18.99 -7.83 -8.77
C ALA A 134 20.09 -7.50 -7.76
N GLU A 135 21.29 -8.00 -7.99
CA GLU A 135 22.45 -7.68 -7.19
C GLU A 135 22.98 -6.31 -7.62
N GLY A 136 23.20 -5.40 -6.66
CA GLY A 136 23.87 -4.14 -6.94
C GLY A 136 25.33 -4.43 -7.29
N GLY A 137 25.67 -4.35 -8.57
CA GLY A 137 27.07 -4.49 -9.00
C GLY A 137 27.88 -3.30 -8.51
N ASP A 138 28.94 -3.57 -7.74
CA ASP A 138 30.05 -2.64 -7.61
C ASP A 138 30.65 -2.44 -9.01
N GLU A 139 30.35 -1.31 -9.65
CA GLU A 139 31.15 -0.85 -10.78
C GLU A 139 32.55 -0.50 -10.24
N GLN A 140 33.51 -1.38 -10.54
CA GLN A 140 34.95 -1.20 -10.28
C GLN A 140 35.51 0.00 -11.06
#